data_AF-A0A971K9V9-F1
#
_entry.id   AF-A0A971K9V9-F1
#
_cell.length_a   1.000
_cell.length_b   1.000
_cell.length_c   1.000
_cell.angle_alpha   90.00
_cell.angle_beta   90.00
_cell.angle_gamma   90.00
#
_symmetry.space_group_name_H-M   'P 1'
#
loop_
_entity.id
_entity.type
_entity.pdbx_description
1 polymer ?
#
loop_
_entity_poly.entity_id
_entity_poly.type
_entity_poly.pdbx_seq_one_letter_code
_entity_poly.pdbx_strand_id
1 'polypeptide(L)'
;MAAEAIRTYLEEKHGEMMMLLERLVRIDNRSSSKTGVDQMGSILQAEFEKLGFAAERFEQEHCGSSMILRRQAPGRRVMLICHLDSVFPAAMLE
;
A
#
# COMPACT_ATOMS: atom_id res chain seq x y z
N MET A 1 17.79 21.51 8.71
CA MET A 1 17.82 20.59 9.86
C MET A 1 16.87 19.41 9.65
N ALA A 2 15.54 19.56 9.81
CA ALA A 2 14.59 18.45 9.60
C ALA A 2 14.42 18.02 8.12
N ALA A 3 14.31 18.98 7.20
CA ALA A 3 14.18 18.68 5.76
C ALA A 3 15.40 17.93 5.21
N GLU A 4 16.59 18.26 5.70
CA GLU A 4 17.84 17.57 5.37
C GLU A 4 17.80 16.11 5.84
N ALA A 5 17.46 15.90 7.12
CA ALA A 5 17.37 14.56 7.71
C ALA A 5 16.30 13.70 7.01
N ILE A 6 15.14 14.28 6.67
CA ILE A 6 14.10 13.59 5.90
C ILE A 6 14.63 13.20 4.52
N ARG A 7 15.35 14.09 3.84
CA ARG A 7 15.90 13.80 2.51
C ARG A 7 16.92 12.66 2.59
N THR A 8 17.89 12.72 3.51
CA THR A 8 18.87 11.64 3.71
C THR A 8 18.18 10.30 3.99
N TYR A 9 17.18 10.29 4.87
CA TYR A 9 16.42 9.08 5.15
C TYR A 9 15.70 8.52 3.91
N LEU A 10 15.08 9.38 3.10
CA LEU A 10 14.41 8.96 1.87
C LEU A 10 15.40 8.46 0.80
N GLU A 11 16.58 9.08 0.70
CA GLU A 11 17.67 8.62 -0.18
C GLU A 11 18.17 7.23 0.23
N GLU A 12 18.39 7.00 1.53
CA GLU A 12 18.77 5.70 2.08
C GLU A 12 17.71 4.62 1.83
N LYS A 13 16.43 4.99 1.90
CA LYS A 13 15.30 4.07 1.70
C LYS A 13 14.86 3.93 0.24
N HIS A 14 15.44 4.69 -0.69
CA HIS A 14 15.01 4.71 -2.08
C HIS A 14 15.02 3.31 -2.72
N GLY A 15 16.08 2.53 -2.51
CA GLY A 15 16.17 1.17 -3.04
C GLY A 15 15.06 0.25 -2.51
N GLU A 16 14.80 0.28 -1.19
CA GLU A 16 13.72 -0.48 -0.56
C GLU A 16 12.33 -0.05 -1.08
N MET A 17 12.11 1.26 -1.25
CA MET A 17 10.87 1.80 -1.80
C MET A 17 10.65 1.34 -3.25
N MET A 18 11.69 1.35 -4.07
CA MET A 18 11.62 0.90 -5.47
C MET A 18 11.38 -0.60 -5.57
N MET A 19 12.01 -1.43 -4.73
CA MET A 19 11.75 -2.88 -4.69
C MET A 19 10.30 -3.19 -4.27
N LEU A 20 9.78 -2.47 -3.27
CA LEU A 20 8.38 -2.61 -2.87
C LEU A 20 7.45 -2.19 -4.01
N LEU A 21 7.72 -1.04 -4.65
CA LEU A 21 6.93 -0.57 -5.78
C LEU A 21 6.94 -1.59 -6.92
N GLU A 22 8.11 -2.13 -7.30
CA GLU A 22 8.22 -3.17 -8.32
C GLU A 22 7.37 -4.40 -7.97
N ARG A 23 7.49 -4.90 -6.74
CA ARG A 23 6.68 -6.03 -6.27
C ARG A 23 5.18 -5.75 -6.39
N LEU A 24 4.77 -4.52 -6.08
CA LEU A 24 3.37 -4.11 -6.13
C LEU A 24 2.86 -3.98 -7.57
N VAL A 25 3.59 -3.34 -8.47
CA VAL A 25 3.15 -3.11 -9.86
C VAL A 25 3.16 -4.38 -10.73
N ARG A 26 3.89 -5.42 -10.32
CA ARG A 26 3.88 -6.73 -10.99
C ARG A 26 2.63 -7.56 -10.70
N ILE A 27 1.75 -7.11 -9.81
CA ILE A 27 0.50 -7.79 -9.47
C ILE A 27 -0.59 -7.33 -10.44
N ASP A 28 -1.38 -8.27 -10.95
CA ASP A 28 -2.62 -7.95 -11.69
C ASP A 28 -3.68 -7.35 -10.75
N ASN A 29 -3.53 -6.07 -10.45
CA ASN A 29 -4.43 -5.30 -9.59
C ASN A 29 -5.55 -4.61 -10.37
N ARG A 30 -5.97 -5.13 -11.53
CA ARG A 30 -7.13 -4.56 -12.25
C ARG A 30 -8.35 -4.44 -11.32
N SER A 31 -9.19 -3.43 -11.52
CA SER A 31 -10.44 -3.27 -10.73
C SER A 31 -11.34 -4.52 -10.75
N SER A 32 -11.28 -5.31 -11.83
CA SER A 32 -12.00 -6.59 -11.96
C SER A 32 -11.28 -7.80 -11.33
N SER A 33 -10.01 -7.65 -10.95
CA SER A 33 -9.17 -8.69 -10.34
C SER A 33 -9.24 -8.60 -8.82
N LYS A 34 -10.27 -9.20 -8.23
CA LYS A 34 -10.39 -9.31 -6.77
C LYS A 34 -9.13 -9.90 -6.14
N THR A 35 -8.64 -11.01 -6.69
CA THR A 35 -7.47 -11.74 -6.18
C THR A 35 -6.22 -10.85 -6.13
N GLY A 36 -5.94 -10.11 -7.19
CA GLY A 36 -4.74 -9.25 -7.22
C GLY A 36 -4.87 -8.02 -6.32
N VAL A 37 -6.05 -7.42 -6.24
CA VAL A 37 -6.31 -6.33 -5.29
C VAL A 37 -6.17 -6.82 -3.84
N ASP A 38 -6.71 -8.01 -3.53
CA ASP A 38 -6.58 -8.61 -2.20
C ASP A 38 -5.12 -8.94 -1.86
N GLN A 39 -4.35 -9.46 -2.83
CA GLN A 39 -2.92 -9.72 -2.68
C GLN A 39 -2.13 -8.45 -2.40
N MET A 40 -2.36 -7.38 -3.17
CA MET A 40 -1.75 -6.06 -2.95
C MET A 40 -2.11 -5.52 -1.56
N GLY A 41 -3.37 -5.67 -1.15
CA GLY A 41 -3.83 -5.29 0.18
C GLY A 41 -3.09 -6.04 1.29
N SER A 42 -2.87 -7.34 1.14
CA SER A 42 -2.12 -8.15 2.13
C SER A 42 -0.65 -7.74 2.25
N ILE A 43 -0.01 -7.36 1.13
CA ILE A 43 1.37 -6.84 1.15
C ILE A 43 1.43 -5.53 1.93
N LEU A 44 0.54 -4.58 1.60
CA LEU A 44 0.52 -3.27 2.26
C LEU A 44 0.16 -3.40 3.74
N GLN A 45 -0.81 -4.25 4.08
CA GLN A 45 -1.15 -4.56 5.47
C GLN A 45 0.09 -4.97 6.27
N ALA A 46 0.89 -5.91 5.75
CA ALA A 46 2.11 -6.36 6.42
C ALA A 46 3.14 -5.22 6.59
N GLU A 47 3.31 -4.34 5.59
CA GLU A 47 4.21 -3.19 5.72
C GLU A 47 3.72 -2.18 6.76
N PHE A 48 2.42 -1.91 6.82
CA PHE A 48 1.84 -1.01 7.82
C PHE A 48 1.88 -1.59 9.24
N GLU A 49 1.70 -2.90 9.41
CA GLU A 49 1.82 -3.59 10.69
C GLU A 49 3.24 -3.47 11.26
N LYS A 50 4.30 -3.54 10.42
CA LYS A 50 5.69 -3.26 10.84
C LYS A 50 5.87 -1.83 11.37
N LEU A 51 5.07 -0.88 10.89
CA LEU A 51 5.06 0.52 11.35
C LEU A 51 4.17 0.74 12.58
N GLY A 52 3.57 -0.32 13.13
CA GLY A 52 2.72 -0.28 14.33
C GLY A 52 1.28 0.13 14.06
N PHE A 53 0.77 -0.04 12.83
CA PHE A 53 -0.65 0.10 12.55
C PHE A 53 -1.41 -1.19 12.84
N ALA A 54 -2.63 -1.05 13.34
CA ALA A 54 -3.62 -2.13 13.37
C ALA A 54 -4.46 -2.09 12.09
N ALA A 55 -4.66 -3.24 11.47
CA ALA A 55 -5.44 -3.38 10.24
C ALA A 55 -6.82 -3.98 10.53
N GLU A 56 -7.84 -3.43 9.89
CA GLU A 56 -9.18 -3.98 9.82
C GLU A 56 -9.53 -4.16 8.34
N ARG A 57 -9.78 -5.40 7.92
CA ARG A 57 -10.12 -5.74 6.55
C ARG A 57 -11.63 -5.91 6.40
N PHE A 58 -12.17 -5.32 5.35
CA PHE A 58 -13.57 -5.40 4.95
C PHE A 58 -13.65 -6.22 3.67
N GLU A 59 -13.88 -7.51 3.82
CA GLU A 59 -14.03 -8.42 2.69
C GLU A 59 -15.22 -8.03 1.81
N GLN A 60 -15.04 -8.15 0.51
CA GLN A 60 -16.06 -7.87 -0.51
C GLN A 60 -16.24 -9.12 -1.36
N GLU A 61 -17.46 -9.39 -1.83
CA GLU A 61 -17.76 -10.58 -2.62
C GLU A 61 -17.25 -10.47 -4.07
N HIS A 62 -17.47 -9.31 -4.71
CA HIS A 62 -17.25 -9.13 -6.15
C HIS A 62 -16.05 -8.24 -6.51
N CYS A 63 -15.44 -7.57 -5.53
CA CYS A 63 -14.28 -6.71 -5.74
C CYS A 63 -13.22 -6.93 -4.65
N GLY A 64 -12.09 -6.24 -4.79
CA GLY A 64 -11.03 -6.25 -3.79
C GLY A 64 -11.52 -5.76 -2.43
N SER A 65 -10.98 -6.37 -1.38
CA SER A 65 -11.30 -6.01 0.01
C SER A 65 -10.77 -4.62 0.33
N SER A 66 -11.57 -3.83 1.04
CA SER A 66 -11.14 -2.55 1.57
C SER A 66 -10.43 -2.74 2.92
N MET A 67 -9.61 -1.77 3.33
CA MET A 67 -8.91 -1.83 4.61
C MET A 67 -8.94 -0.48 5.32
N ILE A 68 -9.02 -0.52 6.64
CA ILE A 68 -8.74 0.63 7.49
C ILE A 68 -7.54 0.32 8.36
N LEU A 69 -6.50 1.14 8.22
CA LEU A 69 -5.27 1.06 8.98
C LEU A 69 -5.27 2.18 10.03
N ARG A 70 -5.07 1.82 11.31
CA ARG A 70 -5.13 2.78 12.42
C ARG A 70 -3.87 2.68 13.28
N ARG A 71 -3.30 3.83 13.61
CA ARG A 71 -2.23 3.95 14.61
C ARG A 71 -2.50 5.17 15.47
N GLN A 72 -2.37 5.03 16.79
CA GLN A 72 -2.44 6.18 17.70
C GLN A 72 -1.09 6.89 17.75
N ALA A 73 -1.12 8.22 17.66
CA ALA A 73 0.04 9.08 17.83
C ALA A 73 -0.39 10.43 18.43
N PRO A 74 0.47 11.12 19.19
CA PRO A 74 0.19 12.46 19.68
C PRO A 74 -0.06 13.45 18.54
N GLY A 75 -0.86 14.50 18.80
CA GLY A 75 -1.09 15.59 17.87
C GLY A 75 -2.40 15.49 17.08
N ARG A 76 -2.42 16.09 15.88
CA ARG A 76 -3.62 16.17 15.04
C ARG A 76 -3.88 14.83 14.36
N ARG A 77 -5.15 14.40 14.33
CA ARG A 77 -5.59 13.27 13.53
C ARG A 77 -5.47 13.59 12.03
N VAL A 78 -4.82 12.70 11.28
CA VAL A 78 -4.70 12.77 9.82
C VAL A 78 -5.38 11.54 9.22
N MET A 79 -6.03 11.71 8.07
CA MET A 79 -6.63 10.62 7.29
C MET A 79 -6.06 10.67 5.87
N LEU A 80 -5.53 9.53 5.42
CA LEU A 80 -5.06 9.32 4.06
C LEU A 80 -5.99 8.32 3.37
N ILE A 81 -6.39 8.61 2.14
CA ILE A 81 -7.21 7.73 1.32
C ILE A 81 -6.42 7.39 0.06
N CYS A 82 -6.37 6.11 -0.29
CA CYS A 82 -5.83 5.60 -1.54
C CYS A 82 -6.72 4.47 -2.07
N HIS A 83 -6.59 4.19 -3.37
CA HIS A 83 -7.13 2.97 -3.98
C HIS A 83 -5.96 2.07 -4.38
N LEU A 84 -6.22 0.76 -4.44
CA LEU A 84 -5.20 -0.25 -4.75
C LEU A 84 -5.31 -0.75 -6.18
N ASP A 85 -6.48 -0.63 -6.79
CA ASP A 85 -6.76 -1.16 -8.11
C ASP A 85 -6.25 -0.25 -9.24
N SER A 86 -6.11 -0.82 -10.43
CA SER A 86 -5.73 -0.11 -11.64
C SER A 86 -6.66 -0.41 -12.81
N VAL A 87 -6.54 0.41 -13.86
CA VAL A 87 -7.27 0.26 -15.13
C VAL A 87 -6.41 -0.38 -16.23
N PHE A 88 -5.18 -0.79 -15.92
CA PHE A 88 -4.24 -1.29 -16.93
C PHE A 88 -4.62 -2.70 -17.40
N PRO A 89 -4.56 -3.00 -18.70
CA PRO A 89 -4.85 -4.34 -19.19
C PRO A 89 -3.78 -5.35 -18.74
N ALA A 90 -4.16 -6.61 -18.53
CA ALA A 90 -3.22 -7.67 -18.13
C ALA A 90 -2.06 -7.86 -19.12
N ALA A 91 -2.24 -7.54 -20.39
CA ALA A 91 -1.18 -7.61 -21.41
C ALA A 91 0.03 -6.69 -21.11
N MET A 92 -0.09 -5.74 -20.16
CA MET A 92 1.03 -4.91 -19.72
C MET A 92 1.87 -5.54 -18.59
N LEU A 93 1.51 -6.73 -18.12
CA LEU A 93 2.26 -7.47 -17.09
C LEU A 93 3.23 -8.51 -17.68
N GLU A 94 3.26 -8.64 -19.01
CA GLU A 94 4.18 -9.49 -19.77
C GLU A 94 5.57 -8.86 -19.95
#